data_AF-A0A652KCE6-F1
#
_entry.id   AF-A0A652KCE6-F1
#
_cell.length_a   1.000
_cell.length_b   1.000
_cell.length_c   1.000
_cell.angle_alpha   90.00
_cell.angle_beta   90.00
_cell.angle_gamma   90.00
#
_symmetry.space_group_name_H-M   'P 1'
#
loop_
_entity.id
_entity.type
_entity.pdbx_description
1 polymer ?
#
loop_
_entity_poly.entity_id
_entity_poly.type
_entity_poly.pdbx_seq_one_letter_code
_entity_poly.pdbx_strand_id
1 'polypeptide(L)'
;AVRASRRAGPARGRRRRAVDEAYWSGGRSFEYWSHAACILPVEEWPHFAFRRRAYRARPHWNHDLPDGAYAKVIDQLRAEGPLDGDLGRRPVPPLPAVLRAAELRRRERALMYGEVVCTERRGWKRVYDLAERAIPAAVLHDDLDDRECLRRLVALAGQSLGVGTRTDIADYHRIKAEQFDSVVADSGLVPVSVRGWAKPA
;
A
#
# COMPACT_ATOMS: atom_id res chain seq x y z
N ALA A 1 -3.24 -0.31 52.82
CA ALA A 1 -3.16 -0.87 51.45
C ALA A 1 -4.32 -0.31 50.62
N VAL A 2 -4.04 0.64 49.72
CA VAL A 2 -5.08 1.35 48.95
C VAL A 2 -5.29 0.65 47.61
N ARG A 3 -6.54 0.25 47.36
CA ARG A 3 -7.02 -0.44 46.17
C ARG A 3 -7.39 0.60 45.11
N ALA A 4 -6.67 0.64 43.98
CA ALA A 4 -6.99 1.54 42.88
C ALA A 4 -8.04 0.91 41.95
N SER A 5 -9.28 1.42 42.01
CA SER A 5 -10.31 1.14 41.01
C SER A 5 -9.97 1.87 39.70
N ARG A 6 -9.79 1.16 38.58
CA ARG A 6 -9.73 1.78 37.25
C ARG A 6 -11.14 1.92 36.69
N ARG A 7 -11.69 3.14 36.75
CA ARG A 7 -12.78 3.56 35.85
C ARG A 7 -12.20 3.67 34.43
N ALA A 8 -12.63 2.81 33.52
CA ALA A 8 -12.35 2.94 32.09
C ALA A 8 -13.42 3.87 31.46
N GLY A 9 -13.01 5.08 31.09
CA GLY A 9 -13.77 6.01 30.24
C GLY A 9 -13.33 5.97 28.76
N PRO A 10 -14.03 6.68 27.84
CA PRO A 10 -14.17 6.36 26.40
C PRO A 10 -12.97 6.79 25.51
N ALA A 11 -11.74 6.68 26.00
CA ALA A 11 -10.55 7.19 25.32
C ALA A 11 -10.19 6.45 24.01
N ARG A 12 -10.69 5.22 23.79
CA ARG A 12 -10.34 4.40 22.62
C ARG A 12 -10.95 4.93 21.31
N GLY A 13 -12.17 5.48 21.34
CA GLY A 13 -12.86 5.99 20.14
C GLY A 13 -12.27 7.30 19.60
N ARG A 14 -11.89 8.23 20.49
CA ARG A 14 -11.29 9.52 20.11
C ARG A 14 -9.91 9.36 19.47
N ARG A 15 -9.07 8.45 19.99
CA ARG A 15 -7.74 8.19 19.42
C ARG A 15 -7.82 7.56 18.03
N ARG A 16 -8.75 6.64 17.81
CA ARG A 16 -8.96 6.02 16.49
C ARG A 16 -9.38 7.06 15.45
N ARG A 17 -10.37 7.91 15.77
CA ARG A 17 -10.83 8.95 14.87
C ARG A 17 -9.72 9.92 14.46
N ALA A 18 -8.87 10.35 15.41
CA ALA A 18 -7.75 11.23 15.11
C ALA A 18 -6.71 10.58 14.18
N VAL A 19 -6.45 9.28 14.34
CA VAL A 19 -5.56 8.53 13.44
C VAL A 19 -6.17 8.36 12.04
N ASP A 20 -7.45 8.00 11.98
CA ASP A 20 -8.17 7.87 10.71
C ASP A 20 -8.22 9.21 9.97
N GLU A 21 -8.46 10.31 10.70
CA GLU A 21 -8.43 11.67 10.15
C GLU A 21 -7.03 12.07 9.66
N ALA A 22 -5.97 11.72 10.41
CA ALA A 22 -4.60 12.04 10.00
C ALA A 22 -4.18 11.38 8.68
N TYR A 23 -4.62 10.15 8.41
CA TYR A 23 -4.27 9.42 7.19
C TYR A 23 -5.25 9.69 6.04
N TRP A 24 -6.55 9.63 6.31
CA TRP A 24 -7.57 9.59 5.26
C TRP A 24 -8.16 10.96 4.91
N SER A 25 -7.75 12.04 5.58
CA SER A 25 -8.18 13.39 5.22
C SER A 25 -7.21 14.10 4.26
N GLY A 26 -7.77 14.94 3.39
CA GLY A 26 -7.00 15.85 2.54
C GLY A 26 -6.16 15.21 1.43
N GLY A 27 -6.41 13.94 1.07
CA GLY A 27 -5.73 13.26 -0.03
C GLY A 27 -4.21 13.14 0.16
N ARG A 28 -3.77 13.00 1.41
CA ARG A 28 -2.34 12.96 1.78
C ARG A 28 -1.74 11.57 1.78
N SER A 29 -2.58 10.53 1.83
CA SER A 29 -2.12 9.15 1.83
C SER A 29 -3.05 8.24 1.05
N PHE A 30 -2.52 7.07 0.69
CA PHE A 30 -3.25 5.99 0.04
C PHE A 30 -2.76 4.65 0.58
N GLU A 31 -3.62 3.61 0.60
CA GLU A 31 -3.18 2.25 0.91
C GLU A 31 -2.88 1.45 -0.38
N TYR A 32 -1.66 0.91 -0.45
CA TYR A 32 -1.14 0.12 -1.58
C TYR A 32 -0.09 -0.90 -1.14
N TRP A 33 0.39 -1.73 -2.07
CA TRP A 33 1.35 -2.80 -1.82
C TRP A 33 2.78 -2.27 -1.63
N SER A 34 3.26 -2.32 -0.39
CA SER A 34 4.66 -2.14 0.05
C SER A 34 5.17 -3.47 0.64
N HIS A 35 5.53 -3.57 1.92
CA HIS A 35 5.82 -4.86 2.56
C HIS A 35 4.59 -5.76 2.71
N ALA A 36 3.47 -5.09 2.97
CA ALA A 36 2.12 -5.61 2.95
C ALA A 36 1.24 -4.55 2.28
N ALA A 37 -0.06 -4.54 2.58
CA ALA A 37 -0.86 -3.36 2.31
C ALA A 37 -0.54 -2.31 3.38
N CYS A 38 0.07 -1.21 2.94
CA CYS A 38 0.57 -0.13 3.79
C CYS A 38 -0.11 1.17 3.41
N ILE A 39 -0.35 2.04 4.39
CA ILE A 39 -0.72 3.44 4.15
C ILE A 39 0.57 4.19 3.82
N LEU A 40 0.59 4.86 2.67
CA LEU A 40 1.78 5.49 2.08
C LEU A 40 1.48 6.97 1.80
N PRO A 41 2.45 7.88 1.97
CA PRO A 41 2.34 9.26 1.50
C PRO A 41 2.11 9.31 -0.01
N VAL A 42 1.24 10.22 -0.49
CA VAL A 42 0.93 10.32 -1.93
C VAL A 42 2.15 10.64 -2.78
N GLU A 43 3.14 11.33 -2.21
CA GLU A 43 4.40 11.67 -2.86
C GLU A 43 5.24 10.44 -3.23
N GLU A 44 5.01 9.30 -2.57
CA GLU A 44 5.69 8.04 -2.85
C GLU A 44 5.04 7.26 -4.01
N TRP A 45 3.87 7.67 -4.52
CA TRP A 45 3.20 7.02 -5.64
C TRP A 45 4.13 6.61 -6.80
N PRO A 46 4.95 7.51 -7.37
CA PRO A 46 5.81 7.17 -8.50
C PRO A 46 6.92 6.19 -8.13
N HIS A 47 7.30 6.07 -6.85
CA HIS A 47 8.37 5.16 -6.43
C HIS A 47 7.94 3.68 -6.52
N PHE A 48 6.63 3.42 -6.54
CA PHE A 48 6.09 2.09 -6.72
C PHE A 48 5.83 1.70 -8.19
N ALA A 49 6.25 2.54 -9.16
CA ALA A 49 6.07 2.26 -10.59
C ALA A 49 6.78 0.97 -11.04
N PHE A 50 8.00 0.68 -10.52
CA PHE A 50 8.71 -0.58 -10.79
C PHE A 50 7.85 -1.82 -10.49
N ARG A 51 7.06 -1.72 -9.41
CA ARG A 51 6.22 -2.79 -8.94
C ARG A 51 4.95 -2.92 -9.77
N ARG A 52 4.32 -1.79 -10.13
CA ARG A 52 3.19 -1.79 -11.08
C ARG A 52 3.60 -2.39 -12.43
N ARG A 53 4.79 -2.04 -12.95
CA ARG A 53 5.37 -2.64 -14.16
C ARG A 53 5.58 -4.15 -13.99
N ALA A 54 6.17 -4.59 -12.89
CA ALA A 54 6.34 -6.01 -12.61
C ALA A 54 5.00 -6.77 -12.52
N TYR A 55 3.98 -6.16 -11.91
CA TYR A 55 2.60 -6.67 -11.87
C TYR A 55 2.01 -6.82 -13.27
N ARG A 56 2.14 -5.80 -14.13
CA ARG A 56 1.61 -5.85 -15.51
C ARG A 56 2.37 -6.85 -16.39
N ALA A 57 3.66 -7.05 -16.17
CA ALA A 57 4.47 -8.05 -16.87
C ALA A 57 4.13 -9.51 -16.48
N ARG A 58 3.31 -9.72 -15.45
CA ARG A 58 2.90 -11.04 -14.94
C ARG A 58 1.37 -11.16 -14.87
N PRO A 59 0.71 -11.60 -15.96
CA PRO A 59 -0.75 -11.64 -16.02
C PRO A 59 -1.40 -12.61 -15.01
N HIS A 60 -0.66 -13.63 -14.53
CA HIS A 60 -1.16 -14.66 -13.62
C HIS A 60 -0.41 -14.61 -12.28
N TRP A 61 -0.77 -13.68 -11.40
CA TRP A 61 -0.34 -13.76 -10.01
C TRP A 61 -1.32 -14.64 -9.22
N ASN A 62 -0.92 -15.91 -9.01
CA ASN A 62 -1.58 -16.95 -8.21
C ASN A 62 -2.98 -17.42 -8.65
N HIS A 63 -3.68 -16.72 -9.56
CA HIS A 63 -5.01 -17.10 -10.02
C HIS A 63 -5.29 -16.63 -11.45
N ASP A 64 -5.97 -17.48 -12.21
CA ASP A 64 -6.50 -17.12 -13.52
C ASP A 64 -7.71 -16.19 -13.37
N LEU A 65 -7.57 -15.01 -13.95
CA LEU A 65 -8.67 -14.09 -14.22
C LEU A 65 -8.64 -13.79 -15.71
N PRO A 66 -9.80 -13.75 -16.38
CA PRO A 66 -9.88 -13.33 -17.78
C PRO A 66 -9.25 -11.94 -17.99
N ASP A 67 -8.78 -11.70 -19.21
CA ASP A 67 -8.34 -10.37 -19.60
C ASP A 67 -9.47 -9.35 -19.44
N GLY A 68 -9.11 -8.14 -19.00
CA GLY A 68 -10.09 -7.10 -18.70
C GLY A 68 -11.00 -7.41 -17.49
N ALA A 69 -10.78 -8.49 -16.74
CA ALA A 69 -11.65 -8.83 -15.61
C ALA A 69 -11.75 -7.72 -14.56
N TYR A 70 -10.72 -6.87 -14.43
CA TYR A 70 -10.75 -5.73 -13.52
C TYR A 70 -11.44 -4.49 -14.10
N ALA A 71 -11.65 -4.39 -15.42
CA ALA A 71 -12.30 -3.23 -16.07
C ALA A 71 -13.68 -2.94 -15.49
N LYS A 72 -14.46 -3.99 -15.19
CA LYS A 72 -15.75 -3.86 -14.50
C LYS A 72 -15.64 -3.13 -13.15
N VAL A 73 -14.55 -3.32 -12.41
CA VAL A 73 -14.31 -2.61 -11.14
C VAL A 73 -14.08 -1.12 -11.42
N ILE A 74 -13.30 -0.81 -12.46
CA ILE A 74 -12.99 0.57 -12.86
C ILE A 74 -14.25 1.29 -13.31
N ASP A 75 -15.05 0.67 -14.18
CA ASP A 75 -16.29 1.26 -14.69
C ASP A 75 -17.30 1.52 -13.57
N GLN A 76 -17.39 0.60 -12.61
CA GLN A 76 -18.26 0.78 -11.45
C GLN A 76 -17.79 1.96 -10.57
N LEU A 77 -16.49 2.07 -10.29
CA LEU A 77 -15.93 3.20 -9.55
C LEU A 77 -16.09 4.52 -10.30
N ARG A 78 -15.98 4.53 -11.63
CA ARG A 78 -16.26 5.73 -12.45
C ARG A 78 -17.71 6.19 -12.29
N ALA A 79 -18.66 5.25 -12.34
CA ALA A 79 -20.09 5.56 -12.26
C ALA A 79 -20.56 5.93 -10.85
N GLU A 80 -20.08 5.24 -9.82
CA GLU A 80 -20.63 5.30 -8.46
C GLU A 80 -19.73 6.05 -7.46
N GLY A 81 -18.50 6.39 -7.83
CA GLY A 81 -17.52 6.99 -6.94
C GLY A 81 -16.79 5.93 -6.08
N PRO A 82 -16.22 6.32 -4.92
CA PRO A 82 -15.52 5.40 -4.03
C PRO A 82 -16.44 4.33 -3.44
N LEU A 83 -16.02 3.07 -3.50
CA LEU A 83 -16.82 1.93 -3.05
C LEU A 83 -16.06 1.02 -2.10
N ASP A 84 -16.75 0.45 -1.12
CA ASP A 84 -16.14 -0.54 -0.23
C ASP A 84 -15.90 -1.90 -0.90
N GLY A 85 -15.34 -2.85 -0.15
CA GLY A 85 -15.09 -4.21 -0.64
C GLY A 85 -16.34 -4.99 -1.10
N ASP A 86 -17.55 -4.51 -0.81
CA ASP A 86 -18.80 -5.07 -1.31
C ASP A 86 -19.35 -4.31 -2.52
N LEU A 87 -18.60 -3.32 -3.02
CA LEU A 87 -18.89 -2.50 -4.21
C LEU A 87 -20.31 -1.91 -4.18
N GLY A 88 -20.73 -1.36 -3.03
CA GLY A 88 -22.03 -0.70 -2.92
C GLY A 88 -23.23 -1.65 -3.00
N ARG A 89 -23.03 -2.97 -2.91
CA ARG A 89 -24.14 -3.94 -2.87
C ARG A 89 -25.11 -3.58 -1.74
N ARG A 90 -26.34 -3.23 -2.12
CA ARG A 90 -27.53 -3.18 -1.24
C ARG A 90 -27.69 -4.52 -0.51
N PRO A 91 -28.44 -4.60 0.61
CA PRO A 91 -28.67 -5.86 1.29
C PRO A 91 -29.39 -6.86 0.37
N VAL A 92 -28.60 -7.70 -0.29
CA VAL A 92 -28.98 -8.85 -1.09
C VAL A 92 -28.32 -10.09 -0.47
N PRO A 93 -28.84 -11.30 -0.71
CA PRO A 93 -28.16 -12.51 -0.28
C PRO A 93 -26.69 -12.51 -0.73
N PRO A 94 -25.75 -12.94 0.12
CA PRO A 94 -24.34 -12.97 -0.25
C PRO A 94 -24.16 -13.88 -1.47
N LEU A 95 -23.32 -13.44 -2.42
CA LEU A 95 -22.97 -14.27 -3.57
C LEU A 95 -22.43 -15.64 -3.14
N PRO A 96 -22.56 -16.67 -3.99
CA PRO A 96 -21.77 -17.89 -3.87
C PRO A 96 -20.29 -17.61 -3.62
N ALA A 97 -19.64 -18.43 -2.79
CA ALA A 97 -18.25 -18.21 -2.36
C ALA A 97 -17.27 -18.05 -3.54
N VAL A 98 -17.46 -18.81 -4.62
CA VAL A 98 -16.65 -18.73 -5.84
C VAL A 98 -16.74 -17.35 -6.51
N LEU A 99 -17.93 -16.74 -6.55
CA LEU A 99 -18.12 -15.43 -7.15
C LEU A 99 -17.54 -14.32 -6.27
N ARG A 100 -17.67 -14.44 -4.94
CA ARG A 100 -17.01 -13.52 -3.99
C ARG A 100 -15.50 -13.56 -4.14
N ALA A 101 -14.91 -14.75 -4.28
CA ALA A 101 -13.48 -14.91 -4.51
C ALA A 101 -13.06 -14.25 -5.83
N ALA A 102 -13.81 -14.43 -6.91
CA ALA A 102 -13.52 -13.79 -8.19
C ALA A 102 -13.59 -12.25 -8.12
N GLU A 103 -14.60 -11.68 -7.42
CA GLU A 103 -14.69 -10.23 -7.20
C GLU A 103 -13.52 -9.69 -6.37
N LEU A 104 -13.10 -10.40 -5.32
CA LEU A 104 -11.92 -10.04 -4.54
C LEU A 104 -10.66 -10.00 -5.41
N ARG A 105 -10.41 -11.05 -6.19
CA ARG A 105 -9.24 -11.11 -7.08
C ARG A 105 -9.23 -9.98 -8.12
N ARG A 106 -10.39 -9.58 -8.65
CA ARG A 106 -10.48 -8.44 -9.59
C ARG A 106 -10.06 -7.13 -8.93
N ARG A 107 -10.51 -6.88 -7.70
CA ARG A 107 -10.11 -5.69 -6.93
C ARG A 107 -8.64 -5.72 -6.59
N GLU A 108 -8.12 -6.87 -6.16
CA GLU A 108 -6.68 -7.02 -5.87
C GLU A 108 -5.84 -6.78 -7.12
N ARG A 109 -6.28 -7.26 -8.29
CA ARG A 109 -5.59 -6.98 -9.57
C ARG A 109 -5.65 -5.51 -9.95
N ALA A 110 -6.81 -4.86 -9.84
CA ALA A 110 -6.95 -3.42 -10.07
C ALA A 110 -6.01 -2.63 -9.14
N LEU A 111 -5.96 -3.03 -7.86
CA LEU A 111 -5.07 -2.43 -6.87
C LEU A 111 -3.63 -2.63 -7.32
N MET A 112 -3.18 -3.87 -7.56
CA MET A 112 -1.81 -4.19 -8.01
C MET A 112 -1.38 -3.40 -9.26
N TYR A 113 -2.26 -3.19 -10.22
CA TYR A 113 -1.92 -2.43 -11.42
C TYR A 113 -1.88 -0.91 -11.19
N GLY A 114 -2.34 -0.44 -10.04
CA GLY A 114 -2.45 0.98 -9.71
C GLY A 114 -3.60 1.68 -10.40
N GLU A 115 -4.59 0.92 -10.89
CA GLU A 115 -5.82 1.50 -11.45
C GLU A 115 -6.73 2.05 -10.33
N VAL A 116 -6.67 1.41 -9.17
CA VAL A 116 -7.38 1.82 -7.96
C VAL A 116 -6.43 1.86 -6.77
N VAL A 117 -6.79 2.64 -5.77
CA VAL A 117 -6.15 2.68 -4.45
C VAL A 117 -7.18 2.58 -3.35
N CYS A 118 -6.75 2.20 -2.15
CA CYS A 118 -7.61 2.34 -0.98
C CYS A 118 -7.44 3.73 -0.37
N THR A 119 -8.54 4.47 -0.23
CA THR A 119 -8.57 5.87 0.25
C THR A 119 -9.16 6.02 1.65
N GLU A 120 -9.79 4.97 2.18
CA GLU A 120 -10.36 4.94 3.53
C GLU A 120 -10.53 3.48 3.98
N ARG A 121 -10.56 3.25 5.29
CA ARG A 121 -11.03 1.98 5.87
C ARG A 121 -12.27 2.17 6.73
N ARG A 122 -13.33 1.43 6.41
CA ARG A 122 -14.55 1.34 7.21
C ARG A 122 -14.55 0.04 8.00
N GLY A 123 -14.08 0.12 9.24
CA GLY A 123 -13.79 -1.08 10.04
C GLY A 123 -12.61 -1.84 9.44
N TRP A 124 -12.86 -3.06 8.93
CA TRP A 124 -11.87 -3.88 8.24
C TRP A 124 -11.94 -3.78 6.72
N LYS A 125 -13.00 -3.15 6.18
CA LYS A 125 -13.22 -3.04 4.75
C LYS A 125 -12.42 -1.88 4.18
N ARG A 126 -11.71 -2.13 3.09
CA ARG A 126 -11.13 -1.09 2.24
C ARG A 126 -12.23 -0.39 1.45
N VAL A 127 -12.11 0.92 1.33
CA VAL A 127 -12.83 1.75 0.37
C VAL A 127 -11.88 2.06 -0.77
N TYR A 128 -12.22 1.60 -1.96
CA TYR A 128 -11.44 1.78 -3.17
C TYR A 128 -11.92 3.00 -3.94
N ASP A 129 -10.99 3.73 -4.52
CA ASP A 129 -11.23 4.80 -5.49
C ASP A 129 -10.24 4.66 -6.66
N LEU A 130 -10.53 5.31 -7.77
CA LEU A 130 -9.62 5.41 -8.91
C LEU A 130 -8.36 6.15 -8.51
N ALA A 131 -7.19 5.65 -8.91
CA ALA A 131 -5.92 6.33 -8.64
C ALA A 131 -5.91 7.75 -9.22
N GLU A 132 -6.51 7.96 -10.39
CA GLU A 132 -6.62 9.27 -11.06
C GLU A 132 -7.42 10.32 -10.28
N ARG A 133 -8.30 9.90 -9.36
CA ARG A 133 -9.04 10.80 -8.47
C ARG A 133 -8.35 10.99 -7.12
N ALA A 134 -7.71 9.94 -6.63
CA ALA A 134 -7.15 9.91 -5.28
C ALA A 134 -5.73 10.48 -5.18
N ILE A 135 -4.94 10.39 -6.25
CA ILE A 135 -3.53 10.78 -6.27
C ILE A 135 -3.39 12.13 -6.97
N PRO A 136 -2.67 13.11 -6.40
CA PRO A 136 -2.46 14.40 -7.04
C PRO A 136 -1.79 14.26 -8.41
N ALA A 137 -2.27 15.03 -9.40
CA ALA A 137 -1.81 14.94 -10.78
C ALA A 137 -0.28 15.10 -10.94
N ALA A 138 0.35 15.91 -10.07
CA ALA A 138 1.80 16.14 -10.10
C ALA A 138 2.64 14.90 -9.78
N VAL A 139 2.08 13.91 -9.07
CA VAL A 139 2.76 12.66 -8.71
C VAL A 139 2.10 11.42 -9.32
N LEU A 140 0.96 11.57 -10.00
CA LEU A 140 0.28 10.51 -10.73
C LEU A 140 0.99 10.21 -12.06
N HIS A 141 2.13 9.54 -11.98
CA HIS A 141 2.88 9.09 -13.14
C HIS A 141 3.74 7.86 -12.81
N ASP A 142 4.17 7.15 -13.86
CA ASP A 142 5.06 5.98 -13.78
C ASP A 142 6.43 6.25 -14.43
N ASP A 143 6.75 7.52 -14.66
CA ASP A 143 7.90 7.96 -15.48
C ASP A 143 9.27 7.64 -14.89
N LEU A 144 9.35 7.31 -13.58
CA LEU A 144 10.59 6.86 -12.98
C LEU A 144 10.93 5.45 -13.48
N ASP A 145 12.17 5.25 -13.92
CA ASP A 145 12.68 3.92 -14.23
C ASP A 145 12.78 3.04 -12.96
N ASP A 146 12.99 1.73 -13.14
CA ASP A 146 13.05 0.79 -12.03
C ASP A 146 14.19 1.14 -11.06
N ARG A 147 15.32 1.63 -11.58
CA ARG A 147 16.51 1.94 -10.78
C ARG A 147 16.23 3.11 -9.85
N GLU A 148 15.65 4.18 -10.36
CA GLU A 148 15.31 5.39 -9.60
C GLU A 148 14.22 5.12 -8.57
N CYS A 149 13.21 4.31 -8.93
CA CYS A 149 12.20 3.81 -7.98
C CYS A 149 12.86 3.13 -6.77
N LEU A 150 13.71 2.13 -7.05
CA LEU A 150 14.39 1.34 -6.03
C LEU A 150 15.33 2.20 -5.17
N ARG A 151 16.10 3.09 -5.79
CA ARG A 151 17.03 3.99 -5.11
C ARG A 151 16.32 4.86 -4.08
N ARG A 152 15.17 5.46 -4.44
CA ARG A 152 14.36 6.28 -3.54
C ARG A 152 13.76 5.45 -2.40
N LEU A 153 13.22 4.28 -2.70
CA LEU A 153 12.66 3.40 -1.66
C LEU A 153 13.72 2.90 -0.67
N VAL A 154 14.94 2.58 -1.14
CA VAL A 154 16.05 2.23 -0.26
C VAL A 154 16.44 3.38 0.66
N ALA A 155 16.50 4.61 0.13
CA ALA A 155 16.77 5.80 0.93
C ALA A 155 15.67 6.04 2.00
N LEU A 156 14.39 5.93 1.61
CA LEU A 156 13.25 6.09 2.52
C LEU A 156 13.20 5.02 3.61
N ALA A 157 13.50 3.76 3.26
CA ALA A 157 13.60 2.68 4.22
C ALA A 157 14.71 2.94 5.25
N GLY A 158 15.89 3.40 4.81
CA GLY A 158 16.97 3.79 5.72
C GLY A 158 16.60 4.96 6.63
N GLN A 159 15.94 6.00 6.11
CA GLN A 159 15.43 7.12 6.91
C GLN A 159 14.40 6.68 7.96
N SER A 160 13.53 5.75 7.59
CA SER A 160 12.48 5.24 8.48
C SER A 160 13.02 4.32 9.58
N LEU A 161 14.04 3.52 9.27
CA LEU A 161 14.66 2.61 10.24
C LEU A 161 15.74 3.29 11.10
N GLY A 162 16.38 4.34 10.58
CA GLY A 162 17.51 5.03 11.19
C GLY A 162 18.83 4.25 11.05
N VAL A 163 18.86 3.02 11.56
CA VAL A 163 19.98 2.07 11.39
C VAL A 163 19.40 0.69 11.14
N GLY A 164 19.80 0.04 10.06
CA GLY A 164 19.32 -1.29 9.71
C GLY A 164 20.33 -2.02 8.86
N THR A 165 20.35 -3.35 8.93
CA THR A 165 21.17 -4.15 8.03
C THR A 165 20.61 -4.09 6.62
N ARG A 166 21.41 -4.52 5.64
CA ARG A 166 20.95 -4.80 4.27
C ARG A 166 19.60 -5.53 4.22
N THR A 167 19.40 -6.55 5.06
CA THR A 167 18.16 -7.34 5.07
C THR A 167 16.99 -6.51 5.59
N ASP A 168 17.20 -5.70 6.64
CA ASP A 168 16.16 -4.88 7.24
C ASP A 168 15.67 -3.81 6.25
N ILE A 169 16.62 -3.12 5.60
CA ILE A 169 16.31 -2.06 4.64
C ILE A 169 15.61 -2.63 3.40
N ALA A 170 16.08 -3.77 2.89
CA ALA A 170 15.44 -4.43 1.75
C ALA A 170 14.03 -4.95 2.10
N ASP A 171 13.83 -5.52 3.30
CA ASP A 171 12.53 -6.07 3.69
C ASP A 171 11.47 -4.99 3.92
N TYR A 172 11.86 -3.78 4.35
CA TYR A 172 10.96 -2.66 4.64
C TYR A 172 9.94 -2.40 3.51
N HIS A 173 10.39 -2.47 2.26
CA HIS A 173 9.52 -2.36 1.08
C HIS A 173 9.38 -3.68 0.30
N ARG A 174 9.83 -4.83 0.81
CA ARG A 174 9.93 -6.12 0.07
C ARG A 174 10.67 -5.98 -1.26
N ILE A 175 11.82 -5.32 -1.21
CA ILE A 175 12.75 -5.22 -2.34
C ILE A 175 13.67 -6.45 -2.32
N LYS A 176 14.00 -6.98 -3.49
CA LYS A 176 14.93 -8.12 -3.57
C LYS A 176 16.34 -7.70 -3.18
N ALA A 177 17.08 -8.65 -2.63
CA ALA A 177 18.49 -8.55 -2.33
C ALA A 177 19.31 -7.88 -3.46
N GLU A 178 19.17 -8.37 -4.69
CA GLU A 178 19.95 -7.90 -5.85
C GLU A 178 19.51 -6.51 -6.29
N GLN A 179 18.23 -6.18 -6.12
CA GLN A 179 17.69 -4.85 -6.40
C GLN A 179 18.25 -3.81 -5.43
N PHE A 180 18.32 -4.15 -4.13
CA PHE A 180 18.95 -3.30 -3.13
C PHE A 180 20.42 -3.04 -3.48
N ASP A 181 21.19 -4.09 -3.76
CA ASP A 181 22.62 -3.97 -4.08
C ASP A 181 22.88 -3.08 -5.30
N SER A 182 21.97 -3.08 -6.28
CA SER A 182 22.11 -2.30 -7.52
C SER A 182 21.97 -0.77 -7.33
N VAL A 183 21.42 -0.31 -6.19
CA VAL A 183 21.09 1.10 -5.95
C VAL A 183 21.61 1.67 -4.63
N VAL A 184 22.03 0.81 -3.67
CA VAL A 184 22.42 1.26 -2.33
C VAL A 184 23.55 2.31 -2.36
N ALA A 185 24.52 2.17 -3.26
CA ALA A 185 25.62 3.12 -3.41
C ALA A 185 25.15 4.56 -3.75
N ASP A 186 24.04 4.69 -4.47
CA ASP A 186 23.47 5.99 -4.89
C ASP A 186 22.27 6.42 -4.03
N SER A 187 21.94 5.66 -2.99
CA SER A 187 20.78 5.93 -2.12
C SER A 187 21.05 7.04 -1.10
N GLY A 188 22.31 7.42 -0.89
CA GLY A 188 22.71 8.36 0.15
C GLY A 188 22.84 7.74 1.55
N LEU A 189 22.61 6.43 1.68
CA LEU A 189 22.89 5.69 2.91
C LEU A 189 24.41 5.55 3.11
N VAL A 190 24.83 5.58 4.38
CA VAL A 190 26.24 5.42 4.76
C VAL A 190 26.41 4.15 5.59
N PRO A 191 27.38 3.28 5.26
CA PRO A 191 27.64 2.10 6.07
C PRO A 191 28.14 2.47 7.46
N VAL A 192 27.61 1.81 8.49
CA VAL A 192 28.02 1.99 9.89
C VAL A 192 28.29 0.65 10.57
N SER A 193 29.22 0.65 11.53
CA SER A 193 29.45 -0.49 12.42
C SER A 193 28.69 -0.30 13.72
N VAL A 194 27.77 -1.22 14.02
CA VAL A 194 27.01 -1.21 15.26
C VAL A 194 27.63 -2.20 16.24
N ARG A 195 27.91 -1.74 17.47
CA ARG A 195 28.46 -2.61 18.52
C ARG A 195 27.53 -3.81 18.76
N GLY A 196 28.08 -5.01 18.67
CA GLY A 196 27.35 -6.26 18.90
C GLY A 196 26.61 -6.81 17.68
N TRP A 197 26.70 -6.15 16.52
CA TRP A 197 26.17 -6.68 15.27
C TRP A 197 27.29 -7.38 14.49
N ALA A 198 27.00 -8.59 13.99
CA ALA A 198 27.94 -9.37 13.20
C ALA A 198 28.07 -8.89 11.74
N LYS A 199 27.08 -8.13 11.26
CA LYS A 199 27.03 -7.58 9.90
C LYS A 199 26.98 -6.05 9.97
N PRO A 200 27.57 -5.33 8.99
CA PRO A 200 27.42 -3.88 8.90
C PRO A 200 25.96 -3.49 8.66
N ALA A 201 25.61 -2.28 9.12
CA ALA A 201 24.34 -1.62 8.85
C ALA A 201 24.51 -0.59 7.74
#